data_AF-A0A3M1XXR1-F1
#
_entry.id   AF-A0A3M1XXR1-F1
#
_cell.length_a   1.000
_cell.length_b   1.000
_cell.length_c   1.000
_cell.angle_alpha   90.00
_cell.angle_beta   90.00
_cell.angle_gamma   90.00
#
_symmetry.space_group_name_H-M   'P 1'
#
loop_
_entity.id
_entity.type
_entity.pdbx_description
1 polymer ?
#
loop_
_entity_poly.entity_id
_entity_poly.type
_entity_poly.pdbx_seq_one_letter_code
_entity_poly.pdbx_strand_id
1 'polypeptide(L)'
;MEEGGMQTAGLQAIARAKAEGLWDFMEDVDNLVIPEDLAQALAGNQEARLFFEGINASSKRFVLRWIKLAKTAETRQSRIEKIVALSAEGKKLPGS
;
A
#
# COMPACT_ATOMS: atom_id res chain seq x y z
N MET A 1 23.47 -23.86 -0.40
CA MET A 1 22.90 -22.69 -1.10
C MET A 1 21.40 -22.91 -1.10
N GLU A 2 20.68 -22.23 -0.20
CA GLU A 2 19.24 -22.40 -0.04
C GLU A 2 18.60 -21.05 -0.33
N GLU A 3 18.17 -20.89 -1.58
CA GLU A 3 17.47 -19.72 -2.07
C GLU A 3 16.08 -20.17 -2.56
N GLY A 4 15.06 -19.40 -2.19
CA GLY A 4 13.79 -19.39 -2.91
C GLY A 4 12.60 -19.94 -2.13
N GLY A 5 11.65 -19.05 -1.82
CA GLY A 5 10.31 -19.52 -1.43
C GLY A 5 9.43 -18.56 -0.65
N MET A 6 9.87 -17.33 -0.32
CA MET A 6 8.95 -16.29 0.10
C MET A 6 8.09 -15.86 -1.11
N GLN A 7 6.79 -15.64 -0.90
CA GLN A 7 5.83 -14.95 -1.80
C GLN A 7 4.90 -15.80 -2.71
N THR A 8 4.14 -16.76 -2.16
CA THR A 8 3.01 -17.40 -2.89
C THR A 8 1.61 -17.13 -2.30
N ALA A 9 1.44 -16.11 -1.45
CA ALA A 9 0.12 -15.75 -0.91
C ALA A 9 -0.55 -14.53 -1.62
N GLY A 10 0.16 -13.84 -2.52
CA GLY A 10 -0.24 -12.51 -3.02
C GLY A 10 -1.21 -12.47 -4.21
N LEU A 11 -1.46 -13.57 -4.92
CA LEU A 11 -2.10 -13.53 -6.26
C LEU A 11 -3.47 -14.22 -6.37
N GLN A 12 -3.84 -15.12 -5.46
CA GLN A 12 -5.18 -15.76 -5.51
C GLN A 12 -6.31 -14.81 -5.06
N ALA A 13 -5.92 -13.66 -4.53
CA ALA A 13 -6.82 -12.63 -4.05
C ALA A 13 -7.77 -12.12 -5.16
N ILE A 14 -7.21 -11.78 -6.31
CA ILE A 14 -7.80 -10.79 -7.23
C ILE A 14 -9.09 -11.29 -7.92
N ALA A 15 -9.35 -12.60 -7.92
CA ALA A 15 -10.47 -13.20 -8.66
C ALA A 15 -11.87 -12.96 -8.06
N ARG A 16 -12.01 -12.67 -6.75
CA ARG A 16 -13.34 -12.64 -6.09
C ARG A 16 -14.07 -11.29 -6.09
N ALA A 17 -13.42 -10.19 -6.47
CA ALA A 17 -14.05 -8.87 -6.33
C ALA A 17 -15.07 -8.56 -7.45
N LYS A 18 -15.07 -9.29 -8.57
CA LYS A 18 -15.77 -8.90 -9.81
C LYS A 18 -17.31 -9.00 -9.80
N ALA A 19 -17.93 -9.48 -8.72
CA ALA A 19 -19.35 -9.88 -8.78
C ALA A 19 -20.38 -8.78 -8.44
N GLU A 20 -20.07 -7.75 -7.64
CA GLU A 20 -21.13 -6.97 -6.96
C GLU A 20 -20.88 -5.44 -6.96
N GLY A 21 -20.72 -4.81 -8.14
CA GLY A 21 -20.79 -3.33 -8.23
C GLY A 21 -19.46 -2.56 -8.18
N LEU A 22 -18.36 -3.13 -8.69
CA LEU A 22 -17.03 -2.52 -8.77
C LEU A 22 -16.89 -1.41 -9.84
N TRP A 23 -17.73 -0.38 -9.85
CA TRP A 23 -17.43 0.81 -10.67
C TRP A 23 -16.67 1.89 -9.89
N ASP A 24 -16.64 1.79 -8.55
CA ASP A 24 -16.09 2.83 -7.68
C ASP A 24 -14.91 2.37 -6.78
N PHE A 25 -14.55 1.08 -6.81
CA PHE A 25 -13.58 0.51 -5.85
C PHE A 25 -12.19 1.17 -5.81
N MET A 26 -11.81 1.87 -6.88
CA MET A 26 -10.52 2.57 -7.00
C MET A 26 -10.67 4.10 -7.05
N GLU A 27 -11.87 4.64 -6.89
CA GLU A 27 -12.10 6.10 -6.92
C GLU A 27 -11.25 6.79 -5.84
N ASP A 28 -11.27 6.27 -4.61
CA ASP A 28 -10.44 6.78 -3.52
C ASP A 28 -8.93 6.71 -3.82
N VAL A 29 -8.47 5.69 -4.54
CA VAL A 29 -7.07 5.60 -5.01
C VAL A 29 -6.76 6.67 -6.06
N ASP A 30 -7.66 6.91 -7.01
CA ASP A 30 -7.45 7.91 -8.07
C ASP A 30 -7.43 9.34 -7.52
N ASN A 31 -8.32 9.59 -6.55
CA ASN A 31 -8.46 10.82 -5.77
C ASN A 31 -7.35 11.00 -4.71
N LEU A 32 -6.39 10.07 -4.62
CA LEU A 32 -5.27 10.13 -3.67
C LEU A 32 -5.70 10.19 -2.20
N VAL A 33 -6.86 9.59 -1.88
CA VAL A 33 -7.36 9.55 -0.50
C VAL A 33 -6.47 8.64 0.33
N ILE A 34 -5.82 9.21 1.35
CA ILE A 34 -4.99 8.47 2.29
C ILE A 34 -5.91 7.79 3.33
N PRO A 35 -5.90 6.45 3.46
CA PRO A 35 -6.71 5.78 4.46
C PRO A 35 -6.20 6.08 5.87
N GLU A 36 -7.11 6.04 6.86
CA GLU A 36 -6.77 6.39 8.24
C GLU A 36 -5.62 5.54 8.79
N ASP A 37 -5.63 4.24 8.49
CA ASP A 37 -4.60 3.30 8.95
C ASP A 37 -3.18 3.68 8.49
N LEU A 38 -3.01 4.06 7.22
CA LEU A 38 -1.76 4.56 6.70
C LEU A 38 -1.39 5.91 7.33
N ALA A 39 -2.36 6.82 7.49
CA ALA A 39 -2.12 8.12 8.11
C ALA A 39 -1.67 7.99 9.57
N GLN A 40 -2.31 7.11 10.34
CA GLN A 40 -1.95 6.80 11.73
C GLN A 40 -0.54 6.19 11.81
N ALA A 41 -0.22 5.23 10.93
CA ALA A 41 1.10 4.62 10.92
C ALA A 41 2.21 5.62 10.53
N LEU A 42 1.95 6.51 9.58
CA LEU A 42 2.87 7.60 9.22
C LEU A 42 2.98 8.63 10.35
N ALA A 43 1.91 8.90 11.10
CA ALA A 43 1.95 9.83 12.24
C ALA A 43 2.92 9.36 13.34
N GLY A 44 3.17 8.05 13.45
CA GLY A 44 4.19 7.49 14.35
C GLY A 44 5.64 7.75 13.92
N ASN A 45 5.87 8.21 12.67
CA ASN A 45 7.21 8.49 12.16
C ASN A 45 7.21 9.76 11.28
N GLN A 46 7.62 10.88 11.87
CA GLN A 46 7.57 12.19 11.22
C GLN A 46 8.38 12.25 9.92
N GLU A 47 9.52 11.56 9.85
CA GLU A 47 10.36 11.50 8.64
C GLU A 47 9.65 10.74 7.53
N ALA A 48 9.09 9.57 7.85
CA ALA A 48 8.30 8.77 6.91
C ALA A 48 7.11 9.56 6.36
N ARG A 49 6.41 10.29 7.25
CA ARG A 49 5.29 11.16 6.87
C ARG A 49 5.72 12.25 5.89
N LEU A 50 6.75 13.02 6.21
CA LEU A 50 7.24 14.10 5.35
C LEU A 50 7.69 13.57 3.99
N PHE A 51 8.40 12.43 3.98
CA PHE A 51 8.81 11.79 2.74
C PHE A 51 7.61 11.36 1.90
N PHE A 52 6.65 10.65 2.51
CA PHE A 52 5.45 10.18 1.82
C PHE A 52 4.60 11.34 1.27
N GLU A 53 4.44 12.42 2.04
CA GLU A 53 3.75 13.63 1.59
C GLU A 53 4.49 14.30 0.41
N GLY A 54 5.82 14.19 0.36
CA GLY A 54 6.67 14.74 -0.71
C GLY A 54 6.77 13.91 -1.99
N ILE A 55 6.34 12.64 -2.02
CA ILE A 55 6.40 11.83 -3.24
C ILE A 55 5.35 12.26 -4.27
N ASN A 56 5.61 11.97 -5.54
CA ASN A 56 4.70 12.31 -6.63
C ASN A 56 3.35 11.54 -6.56
N ALA A 57 2.34 12.08 -7.23
CA ALA A 57 1.00 11.50 -7.27
C ALA A 57 0.99 10.04 -7.78
N SER A 58 1.77 9.71 -8.80
CA SER A 58 1.83 8.35 -9.36
C SER A 58 2.29 7.32 -8.33
N SER A 59 3.34 7.63 -7.57
CA SER A 59 3.85 6.76 -6.52
C SER A 59 2.86 6.65 -5.35
N LYS A 60 2.16 7.75 -4.99
CA LYS A 60 1.07 7.70 -4.00
C LYS A 60 -0.06 6.79 -4.48
N ARG A 61 -0.54 6.94 -5.71
CA ARG A 61 -1.57 6.06 -6.31
C ARG A 61 -1.14 4.60 -6.28
N PHE A 62 0.11 4.31 -6.61
CA PHE A 62 0.64 2.95 -6.57
C PHE A 62 0.58 2.36 -5.16
N VAL A 63 1.02 3.12 -4.16
CA VAL A 63 0.97 2.73 -2.74
C VAL A 63 -0.48 2.51 -2.27
N LEU A 64 -1.38 3.46 -2.54
CA LEU A 64 -2.78 3.37 -2.17
C LEU A 64 -3.46 2.17 -2.81
N ARG A 65 -3.20 1.93 -4.11
CA ARG A 65 -3.66 0.74 -4.82
C ARG A 65 -3.15 -0.54 -4.18
N TRP A 66 -1.86 -0.57 -3.83
CA TRP A 66 -1.26 -1.73 -3.19
C TRP A 66 -1.88 -2.01 -1.82
N ILE A 67 -2.16 -0.99 -1.01
CA ILE A 67 -2.88 -1.15 0.26
C ILE A 67 -4.33 -1.59 0.02
N LYS A 68 -5.06 -0.98 -0.92
CA LYS A 68 -6.47 -1.28 -1.24
C LYS A 68 -6.65 -2.71 -1.74
N LEU A 69 -5.67 -3.26 -2.48
CA LEU A 69 -5.68 -4.64 -2.95
C LEU A 69 -5.39 -5.68 -1.85
N ALA A 70 -5.07 -5.26 -0.62
CA ALA A 70 -4.89 -6.18 0.50
C ALA A 70 -6.25 -6.73 0.96
N LYS A 71 -6.35 -8.06 1.01
CA LYS A 71 -7.59 -8.78 1.32
C LYS A 71 -7.83 -9.03 2.79
N THR A 72 -6.76 -9.17 3.55
CA THR A 72 -6.80 -9.41 4.98
C THR A 72 -6.22 -8.20 5.70
N ALA A 73 -6.74 -7.92 6.89
CA ALA A 73 -6.23 -6.85 7.74
C ALA A 73 -4.72 -7.05 8.04
N GLU A 74 -4.29 -8.29 8.27
CA GLU A 74 -2.88 -8.63 8.49
C GLU A 74 -1.99 -8.24 7.29
N THR A 75 -2.40 -8.59 6.06
CA THR A 75 -1.66 -8.21 4.85
C THR A 75 -1.65 -6.69 4.68
N ARG A 76 -2.77 -6.03 4.97
CA ARG A 76 -2.88 -4.57 4.89
C ARG A 76 -1.90 -3.91 5.86
N GLN A 77 -1.88 -4.36 7.11
CA GLN A 77 -1.00 -3.83 8.15
C GLN A 77 0.48 -4.03 7.78
N SER A 78 0.86 -5.22 7.34
CA SER A 78 2.24 -5.51 6.92
C SER A 78 2.69 -4.64 5.74
N ARG A 79 1.79 -4.34 4.79
CA ARG A 79 2.08 -3.39 3.69
C ARG A 79 2.29 -1.98 4.21
N ILE A 80 1.46 -1.50 5.12
CA ILE A 80 1.57 -0.17 5.73
C ILE A 80 2.89 -0.04 6.48
N GLU A 81 3.24 -1.01 7.32
CA GLU A 81 4.51 -1.03 8.05
C GLU A 81 5.70 -0.97 7.08
N LYS A 82 5.63 -1.71 5.97
CA LYS A 82 6.65 -1.67 4.93
C LYS A 82 6.76 -0.29 4.27
N ILE A 83 5.65 0.39 4.01
CA ILE A 83 5.64 1.74 3.44
C ILE A 83 6.25 2.74 4.41
N VAL A 84 5.89 2.67 5.69
CA VAL A 84 6.43 3.54 6.73
C VAL A 84 7.93 3.33 6.87
N ALA A 85 8.40 2.07 6.91
CA ALA A 85 9.82 1.74 6.99
C ALA A 85 10.61 2.29 5.79
N LEU A 86 10.13 2.03 4.56
CA LEU A 86 10.77 2.56 3.35
C LEU A 86 10.78 4.09 3.33
N SER A 87 9.68 4.72 3.73
CA SER A 87 9.56 6.18 3.74
C SER A 87 10.47 6.81 4.79
N ALA A 88 10.66 6.17 5.95
CA ALA A 88 11.62 6.58 6.97
C ALA A 88 13.07 6.50 6.44
N GLU A 89 13.35 5.54 5.55
CA GLU A 89 14.64 5.44 4.86
C GLU A 89 14.76 6.41 3.65
N GLY A 90 13.74 7.22 3.36
CA GLY A 90 13.71 8.08 2.17
C GLY A 90 13.59 7.30 0.86
N LYS A 91 13.00 6.11 0.90
CA LYS A 91 12.81 5.21 -0.25
C LYS A 91 11.34 5.04 -0.57
N LYS A 92 11.05 4.90 -1.87
CA LYS A 92 9.71 4.58 -2.36
C LYS A 92 9.53 3.07 -2.49
N LEU A 93 8.28 2.64 -2.64
CA LEU A 93 7.98 1.24 -2.96
C LEU A 93 8.63 0.90 -4.32
N PRO A 94 9.41 -0.18 -4.43
CA PRO A 94 10.06 -0.53 -5.69
C PRO A 94 8.99 -0.80 -6.77
N GLY A 95 9.09 -0.12 -7.90
CA GLY A 95 8.11 -0.16 -8.99
C GLY A 95 7.02 0.93 -8.95
N SER A 96 7.09 1.88 -8.01
CA SER A 96 6.20 3.06 -7.90
C SER A 96 6.72 4.33 -8.58
#